data_AF-A0AAU9V8J1-F1
#
_entry.id   AF-A0AAU9V8J1-F1
#
_cell.length_a   1.000
_cell.length_b   1.000
_cell.length_c   1.000
_cell.angle_alpha   90.00
_cell.angle_beta   90.00
_cell.angle_gamma   90.00
#
_symmetry.space_group_name_H-M   'P 1'
#
loop_
_entity.id
_entity.type
_entity.pdbx_description
1 polymer ?
#
loop_
_entity_poly.entity_id
_entity_poly.type
_entity_poly.pdbx_seq_one_letter_code
_entity_poly.pdbx_strand_id
1 'polypeptide(L)'
;MRIECFYYLGQEESGDEEAGGAARLATRLLAFHEQAAALLAPAALAYIMSGVGEMMSAAVVWRWQSERGAGAAGARLAALRHCLAALQLPHDGLHAAHAYLHLLACTPEEIIASVREKGPQFSELEYLNAFKVIGARRGLAPADMRAQLRQLSAALGHVGVTV
;
A
#
# COMPACT_ATOMS: atom_id res chain seq x y z
N MET A 1 10.39 0.99 -16.34
CA MET A 1 9.49 0.47 -15.28
C MET A 1 9.62 1.10 -13.91
N ARG A 2 10.72 0.97 -13.16
CA ARG A 2 10.84 1.59 -11.82
C ARG A 2 10.46 3.08 -11.80
N ILE A 3 11.10 3.86 -12.66
CA ILE A 3 10.91 5.31 -12.73
C ILE A 3 9.47 5.64 -13.08
N GLU A 4 8.89 4.89 -14.01
CA GLU A 4 7.49 5.05 -14.44
C GLU A 4 6.49 4.75 -13.33
N CYS A 5 6.74 3.78 -12.46
CA CYS A 5 5.89 3.53 -11.29
C CYS A 5 5.82 4.77 -10.40
N PHE A 6 6.97 5.33 -10.03
CA PHE A 6 7.01 6.54 -9.19
C PHE A 6 6.50 7.79 -9.90
N TYR A 7 6.78 7.91 -11.20
CA TYR A 7 6.33 9.05 -12.00
C TYR A 7 4.80 9.03 -12.15
N TYR A 8 4.22 7.99 -12.72
CA TYR A 8 2.78 7.93 -12.97
C TYR A 8 1.96 7.82 -11.69
N LEU A 9 2.47 7.13 -10.65
CA LEU A 9 1.78 7.08 -9.36
C LEU A 9 2.06 8.32 -8.51
N GLY A 10 3.06 9.14 -8.83
CA GLY A 10 3.39 10.39 -8.15
C GLY A 10 2.69 11.63 -8.72
N GLN A 11 2.28 11.61 -9.99
CA GLN A 11 1.62 12.72 -10.67
C GLN A 11 0.20 12.99 -10.10
N GLU A 12 -0.15 14.25 -9.89
CA GLU A 12 -1.53 14.66 -9.60
C GLU A 12 -2.43 14.29 -10.78
N GLU A 13 -3.65 13.84 -10.49
CA GLU A 13 -4.68 13.74 -11.54
C GLU A 13 -5.11 15.18 -11.82
N SER A 14 -4.32 15.87 -12.64
CA SER A 14 -4.72 17.13 -13.26
C SER A 14 -6.05 16.88 -13.94
N GLY A 15 -7.10 17.62 -13.57
CA GLY A 15 -8.50 17.35 -13.95
C GLY A 15 -8.85 17.38 -15.44
N ASP A 16 -7.86 17.36 -16.34
CA ASP A 16 -8.01 17.50 -17.79
C ASP A 16 -7.46 16.31 -18.62
N GLU A 17 -6.81 15.30 -18.03
CA GLU A 17 -6.42 14.08 -18.77
C GLU A 17 -7.33 12.90 -18.37
N GLU A 18 -8.21 12.46 -19.29
CA GLU A 18 -9.22 11.40 -19.17
C GLU A 18 -8.68 9.99 -18.77
N ALA A 19 -7.38 9.85 -18.53
CA ALA A 19 -6.77 8.61 -18.02
C ALA A 19 -5.78 8.94 -16.90
N GLY A 20 -6.21 8.78 -15.64
CA GLY A 20 -5.38 8.98 -14.46
C GLY A 20 -4.06 8.19 -14.51
N GLY A 21 -3.06 8.63 -13.73
CA GLY A 21 -1.70 8.08 -13.79
C GLY A 21 -1.61 6.54 -13.67
N ALA A 22 -2.48 5.91 -12.88
CA ALA A 22 -2.54 4.45 -12.79
C ALA A 22 -2.97 3.77 -14.10
N ALA A 23 -3.87 4.37 -14.88
CA ALA A 23 -4.28 3.85 -16.18
C ALA A 23 -3.12 3.93 -17.20
N ARG A 24 -2.40 5.06 -17.24
CA ARG A 24 -1.21 5.19 -18.08
C ARG A 24 -0.12 4.19 -17.71
N LEU A 25 0.08 3.96 -16.41
CA LEU A 25 1.00 2.93 -15.92
C LEU A 25 0.57 1.52 -16.33
N ALA A 26 -0.73 1.20 -16.25
CA ALA A 26 -1.28 -0.08 -16.68
C ALA A 26 -1.01 -0.34 -18.18
N THR A 27 -1.22 0.66 -19.04
CA THR A 27 -0.91 0.56 -20.47
C THR A 27 0.58 0.32 -20.72
N ARG A 28 1.46 1.03 -20.00
CA ARG A 28 2.91 0.84 -20.11
C ARG A 28 3.35 -0.54 -19.61
N LEU A 29 2.72 -1.04 -18.55
CA LEU A 29 2.98 -2.34 -17.98
C LEU A 29 2.61 -3.47 -18.95
N LEU A 30 1.47 -3.35 -19.63
CA LEU A 30 1.04 -4.29 -20.67
C LEU A 30 2.07 -4.34 -21.82
N ALA A 31 2.45 -3.18 -22.36
CA ALA A 31 3.44 -3.10 -23.43
C ALA A 31 4.81 -3.67 -23.01
N PHE A 32 5.23 -3.40 -21.77
CA PHE A 32 6.46 -3.99 -21.22
C PHE A 32 6.36 -5.51 -21.10
N HIS A 33 5.24 -6.03 -20.59
CA HIS A 33 5.02 -7.46 -20.44
C HIS A 33 5.07 -8.18 -21.79
N GLU A 34 4.38 -7.66 -22.82
CA GLU A 34 4.39 -8.24 -24.17
C GLU A 34 5.80 -8.34 -24.75
N GLN A 35 6.58 -7.27 -24.63
CA GLN A 35 7.97 -7.24 -25.13
C GLN A 35 8.89 -8.16 -24.32
N ALA A 36 8.76 -8.16 -23.00
CA ALA A 36 9.60 -8.96 -22.11
C ALA A 36 9.29 -10.47 -22.22
N ALA A 37 8.02 -10.84 -22.40
CA ALA A 37 7.60 -12.23 -22.56
C ALA A 37 8.17 -12.89 -23.82
N ALA A 38 8.45 -12.11 -24.87
CA ALA A 38 9.10 -12.61 -26.08
C ALA A 38 10.61 -12.88 -25.89
N LEU A 39 11.23 -12.29 -24.85
CA LEU A 39 12.69 -12.28 -24.67
C LEU A 39 13.15 -13.08 -23.45
N LEU A 40 12.28 -13.28 -22.46
CA LEU A 40 12.64 -13.84 -21.16
C LEU A 40 11.99 -15.22 -20.94
N ALA A 41 12.68 -16.06 -20.18
CA ALA A 41 12.09 -17.28 -19.66
C ALA A 41 10.92 -16.95 -18.70
N PRO A 42 9.86 -17.77 -18.64
CA PRO A 42 8.68 -17.49 -17.81
C PRO A 42 8.99 -17.21 -16.33
N ALA A 43 9.94 -17.95 -15.75
CA ALA A 43 10.34 -17.75 -14.35
C ALA A 43 11.02 -16.38 -14.11
N ALA A 44 11.84 -15.92 -15.06
CA ALA A 44 12.51 -14.63 -14.98
C ALA A 44 11.50 -13.48 -15.18
N LEU A 45 10.57 -13.63 -16.11
CA LEU A 45 9.48 -12.69 -16.31
C LEU A 45 8.62 -12.57 -15.04
N ALA A 46 8.18 -13.70 -14.47
CA ALA A 46 7.39 -13.72 -13.25
C ALA A 46 8.10 -13.02 -12.09
N TYR A 47 9.39 -13.29 -11.88
CA TYR A 47 10.20 -12.64 -10.84
C TYR A 47 10.26 -11.11 -11.03
N ILE A 48 10.52 -10.64 -12.25
CA ILE A 48 10.57 -9.21 -12.56
C ILE A 48 9.20 -8.56 -12.30
N MET A 49 8.12 -9.21 -12.76
CA MET A 49 6.78 -8.66 -12.62
C MET A 49 6.30 -8.65 -11.16
N SER A 50 6.69 -9.63 -10.34
CA SER A 50 6.47 -9.59 -8.89
C SER A 50 7.13 -8.37 -8.25
N GLY A 51 8.40 -8.10 -8.58
CA GLY A 51 9.10 -6.91 -8.11
C GLY A 51 8.43 -5.61 -8.55
N VAL A 52 7.94 -5.54 -9.80
CA VAL A 52 7.17 -4.37 -10.27
C VAL A 52 5.87 -4.21 -9.48
N GLY A 53 5.16 -5.30 -9.16
CA GLY A 53 3.98 -5.31 -8.30
C GLY A 53 4.24 -4.72 -6.91
N GLU A 54 5.31 -5.16 -6.25
CA GLU A 54 5.74 -4.62 -4.95
C GLU A 54 6.08 -3.13 -5.02
N MET A 55 6.76 -2.71 -6.08
CA MET A 55 7.11 -1.30 -6.26
C MET A 55 5.90 -0.40 -6.50
N MET A 56 4.92 -0.88 -7.27
CA MET A 56 3.65 -0.17 -7.46
C MET A 56 2.90 -0.03 -6.13
N SER A 57 2.84 -1.10 -5.33
CA SER A 57 2.26 -1.10 -3.99
C SER A 57 2.92 -0.07 -3.08
N ALA A 58 4.26 -0.10 -2.98
CA ALA A 58 5.03 0.84 -2.18
C ALA A 58 4.83 2.30 -2.64
N ALA A 59 4.79 2.55 -3.95
CA ALA A 59 4.59 3.89 -4.50
C ALA A 59 3.19 4.45 -4.15
N VAL A 60 2.15 3.63 -4.18
CA VAL A 60 0.80 4.08 -3.79
C VAL A 60 0.74 4.38 -2.28
N VAL A 61 1.29 3.50 -1.43
CA VAL A 61 1.35 3.71 0.02
C VAL A 61 2.14 4.98 0.36
N TRP A 62 3.32 5.15 -0.23
CA TRP A 62 4.15 6.34 -0.04
C TRP A 62 3.41 7.63 -0.41
N ARG A 63 2.70 7.64 -1.55
CA ARG A 63 1.89 8.80 -1.93
C ARG A 63 0.73 9.05 -0.97
N TRP A 64 0.06 8.01 -0.48
CA TRP A 64 -1.00 8.20 0.51
C TRP A 64 -0.48 8.89 1.78
N GLN A 65 0.72 8.52 2.22
CA GLN A 65 1.35 9.13 3.40
C GLN A 65 1.68 10.62 3.18
N SER A 66 1.97 11.03 1.95
CA SER A 66 2.12 12.45 1.58
C SER A 66 0.80 13.23 1.77
N GLU A 67 0.88 14.48 2.23
CA GLU A 67 -0.30 15.33 2.54
C GLU A 67 -1.30 15.46 1.38
N ARG A 68 -0.87 15.26 0.13
CA ARG A 68 -1.65 15.49 -1.10
C ARG A 68 -2.28 14.23 -1.70
N GLY A 69 -2.09 13.03 -1.11
CA GLY A 69 -2.28 11.76 -1.84
C GLY A 69 -3.40 10.82 -1.42
N ALA A 70 -4.26 11.20 -0.46
CA ALA A 70 -5.21 10.25 0.16
C ALA A 70 -6.45 9.91 -0.68
N GLY A 71 -7.03 10.88 -1.40
CA GLY A 71 -8.37 10.75 -2.01
C GLY A 71 -8.49 9.68 -3.11
N ALA A 72 -7.41 9.40 -3.85
CA ALA A 72 -7.44 8.50 -5.03
C ALA A 72 -6.64 7.20 -4.86
N ALA A 73 -6.08 6.92 -3.68
CA ALA A 73 -5.18 5.77 -3.51
C ALA A 73 -5.88 4.41 -3.68
N GLY A 74 -7.12 4.28 -3.17
CA GLY A 74 -7.92 3.06 -3.31
C GLY A 74 -8.28 2.75 -4.77
N ALA A 75 -8.74 3.75 -5.52
CA ALA A 75 -9.05 3.61 -6.94
C ALA A 75 -7.82 3.23 -7.78
N ARG A 76 -6.66 3.85 -7.47
CA ARG A 76 -5.38 3.50 -8.12
C ARG A 76 -4.97 2.05 -7.85
N LEU A 77 -5.05 1.56 -6.61
CA LEU A 77 -4.78 0.15 -6.31
C LEU A 77 -5.73 -0.80 -7.05
N ALA A 78 -7.01 -0.47 -7.11
CA ALA A 78 -8.00 -1.29 -7.80
C ALA A 78 -7.70 -1.42 -9.30
N ALA A 79 -7.36 -0.30 -9.97
CA ALA A 79 -6.98 -0.29 -11.37
C ALA A 79 -5.72 -1.12 -11.66
N LEU A 80 -4.67 -0.95 -10.85
CA LEU A 80 -3.43 -1.71 -10.99
C LEU A 80 -3.63 -3.20 -10.73
N ARG A 81 -4.44 -3.56 -9.73
CA ARG A 81 -4.77 -4.95 -9.42
C ARG A 81 -5.52 -5.61 -10.57
N HIS A 82 -6.49 -4.91 -11.15
CA HIS A 82 -7.21 -5.41 -12.31
C HIS A 82 -6.26 -5.66 -13.50
N CYS A 83 -5.32 -4.74 -13.74
CA CYS A 83 -4.30 -4.90 -14.79
C CYS A 83 -3.39 -6.12 -14.55
N LEU A 84 -2.83 -6.29 -13.34
CA LEU A 84 -2.01 -7.46 -13.02
C LEU A 84 -2.80 -8.77 -13.11
N ALA A 85 -4.04 -8.78 -12.64
CA ALA A 85 -4.90 -9.96 -12.73
C ALA A 85 -5.21 -10.34 -14.18
N ALA A 86 -5.45 -9.36 -15.06
CA ALA A 86 -5.65 -9.61 -16.49
C ALA A 86 -4.41 -10.22 -17.17
N LEU A 87 -3.22 -9.89 -16.65
CA LEU A 87 -1.94 -10.46 -17.10
C LEU A 87 -1.57 -11.78 -16.40
N GLN A 88 -2.41 -12.30 -15.49
CA GLN A 88 -2.13 -13.47 -14.65
C GLN A 88 -0.85 -13.30 -13.81
N LEU A 89 -0.53 -12.07 -13.41
CA LEU A 89 0.65 -11.74 -12.63
C LEU A 89 0.33 -11.70 -11.13
N PRO A 90 1.33 -12.01 -10.26
CA PRO A 90 1.19 -11.87 -8.82
C PRO A 90 0.83 -10.43 -8.43
N HIS A 91 -0.16 -10.28 -7.55
CA HIS A 91 -0.67 -8.98 -7.12
C HIS A 91 -0.91 -8.90 -5.60
N ASP A 92 -0.29 -9.81 -4.84
CA ASP A 92 -0.41 -9.89 -3.38
C ASP A 92 0.10 -8.62 -2.71
N GLY A 93 1.17 -8.04 -3.23
CA GLY A 93 1.70 -6.75 -2.75
C GLY A 93 0.67 -5.61 -2.85
N LEU A 94 -0.17 -5.58 -3.90
CA LEU A 94 -1.24 -4.58 -4.03
C LEU A 94 -2.40 -4.86 -3.05
N HIS A 95 -2.66 -6.12 -2.73
CA HIS A 95 -3.65 -6.50 -1.72
C HIS A 95 -3.18 -6.10 -0.32
N ALA A 96 -1.91 -6.38 0.02
CA ALA A 96 -1.28 -5.96 1.26
C ALA A 96 -1.28 -4.43 1.40
N ALA A 97 -0.96 -3.69 0.33
CA ALA A 97 -1.08 -2.23 0.33
C ALA A 97 -2.51 -1.76 0.57
N HIS A 98 -3.51 -2.40 -0.04
CA HIS A 98 -4.91 -2.04 0.17
C HIS A 98 -5.32 -2.22 1.63
N ALA A 99 -4.97 -3.35 2.24
CA ALA A 99 -5.20 -3.60 3.66
C ALA A 99 -4.48 -2.58 4.54
N TYR A 100 -3.23 -2.22 4.20
CA TYR A 100 -2.47 -1.22 4.93
C TYR A 100 -3.07 0.20 4.78
N LEU A 101 -3.58 0.57 3.60
CA LEU A 101 -4.30 1.83 3.44
C LEU A 101 -5.57 1.89 4.28
N HIS A 102 -6.28 0.78 4.42
CA HIS A 102 -7.41 0.68 5.34
C HIS A 102 -6.97 0.91 6.79
N LEU A 103 -5.87 0.28 7.22
CA LEU A 103 -5.27 0.52 8.54
C LEU A 103 -4.97 2.00 8.76
N LEU A 104 -4.38 2.67 7.77
CA LEU A 104 -4.03 4.10 7.87
C LEU A 104 -5.25 5.03 7.89
N ALA A 105 -6.40 4.58 7.39
CA ALA A 105 -7.66 5.33 7.46
C ALA A 105 -8.33 5.23 8.84
N CYS A 106 -8.08 4.16 9.59
CA CYS A 106 -8.63 3.94 10.93
C CYS A 106 -8.06 4.90 11.97
N THR A 107 -8.76 5.02 13.11
CA THR A 107 -8.26 5.72 14.30
C THR A 107 -7.32 4.80 15.10
N PRO A 108 -6.40 5.34 15.93
CA PRO A 108 -5.57 4.53 16.83
C PRO A 108 -6.40 3.58 17.71
N GLU A 109 -7.55 4.05 18.21
CA GLU A 109 -8.46 3.30 19.07
C GLU A 109 -9.10 2.12 18.32
N GLU A 110 -9.56 2.34 17.08
CA GLU A 110 -10.12 1.29 16.21
C GLU A 110 -9.07 0.22 15.91
N ILE A 111 -7.82 0.62 15.68
CA ILE A 111 -6.72 -0.31 15.42
C ILE A 111 -6.45 -1.17 16.65
N ILE A 112 -6.35 -0.55 17.84
CA ILE A 112 -6.12 -1.28 19.09
C ILE A 112 -7.26 -2.26 19.38
N ALA A 113 -8.51 -1.85 19.18
CA ALA A 113 -9.67 -2.72 19.33
C ALA A 113 -9.59 -3.91 18.36
N SER A 114 -9.30 -3.66 17.08
CA SER A 114 -9.16 -4.72 16.08
C SER A 114 -8.04 -5.71 16.42
N VAL A 115 -6.89 -5.24 16.93
CA VAL A 115 -5.78 -6.12 17.34
C VAL A 115 -6.18 -7.01 18.52
N ARG A 116 -6.98 -6.49 19.47
CA ARG A 116 -7.48 -7.27 20.61
C ARG A 116 -8.50 -8.32 20.20
N GLU A 117 -9.38 -8.00 19.25
CA GLU A 117 -10.46 -8.89 18.83
C GLU A 117 -10.00 -9.95 17.82
N LYS A 118 -9.18 -9.55 16.85
CA LYS A 118 -8.83 -10.38 15.68
C LYS A 118 -7.37 -10.82 15.67
N GLY A 119 -6.56 -10.35 16.63
CA GLY A 119 -5.12 -10.52 16.62
C GLY A 119 -4.40 -9.54 15.66
N PRO A 120 -3.05 -9.52 15.70
CA PRO A 120 -2.24 -8.70 14.82
C PRO A 120 -2.28 -9.21 13.39
N GLN A 121 -2.58 -8.32 12.44
CA GLN A 121 -2.58 -8.61 10.99
C GLN A 121 -1.36 -8.04 10.27
N PHE A 122 -0.62 -7.15 10.93
CA PHE A 122 0.59 -6.52 10.44
C PHE A 122 1.72 -6.73 11.45
N SER A 123 2.95 -6.51 11.02
CA SER A 123 4.10 -6.50 11.92
C SER A 123 4.03 -5.33 12.90
N GLU A 124 4.72 -5.47 14.03
CA GLU A 124 4.83 -4.39 15.02
C GLU A 124 5.37 -3.10 14.39
N LEU A 125 6.39 -3.21 13.52
CA LEU A 125 6.97 -2.06 12.84
C LEU A 125 5.96 -1.33 11.92
N GLU A 126 5.10 -2.08 11.23
CA GLU A 126 4.06 -1.52 10.36
C GLU A 126 3.00 -0.76 11.18
N TYR A 127 2.61 -1.29 12.35
CA TYR A 127 1.72 -0.59 13.26
C TYR A 127 2.37 0.68 13.83
N LEU A 128 3.65 0.61 14.23
CA LEU A 128 4.39 1.78 14.72
C LEU A 128 4.48 2.87 13.63
N ASN A 129 4.72 2.48 12.38
CA ASN A 129 4.73 3.42 11.27
C ASN A 129 3.33 4.01 11.01
N ALA A 130 2.29 3.18 11.03
CA ALA A 130 0.91 3.63 10.84
C ALA A 130 0.51 4.67 11.88
N PHE A 131 0.82 4.44 13.17
CA PHE A 131 0.52 5.37 14.25
C PHE A 131 1.23 6.71 14.08
N LYS A 132 2.50 6.71 13.64
CA LYS A 132 3.23 7.95 13.34
C LYS A 132 2.55 8.75 12.24
N VAL A 133 2.17 8.09 11.14
CA VAL A 133 1.51 8.73 10.00
C VAL A 133 0.13 9.26 10.40
N ILE A 134 -0.67 8.46 11.10
CA ILE A 134 -2.00 8.85 11.59
C ILE A 134 -1.89 10.05 12.53
N GLY A 135 -0.93 10.04 13.45
CA GLY A 135 -0.66 11.14 14.37
C GLY A 135 -0.35 12.45 13.67
N ALA A 136 0.57 12.40 12.70
CA ALA A 136 0.95 13.57 11.91
C ALA A 136 -0.24 14.13 11.13
N ARG A 137 -1.02 13.27 10.45
CA ARG A 137 -2.17 13.69 9.64
C ARG A 137 -3.35 14.22 10.46
N ARG A 138 -3.56 13.69 11.66
CA ARG A 138 -4.68 14.07 12.54
C ARG A 138 -4.31 15.17 13.55
N GLY A 139 -3.06 15.61 13.58
CA GLY A 139 -2.59 16.63 14.52
C GLY A 139 -2.66 16.19 15.98
N LEU A 140 -2.50 14.88 16.26
CA LEU A 140 -2.58 14.35 17.62
C LEU A 140 -1.41 14.86 18.48
N ALA A 141 -1.68 15.21 19.73
CA ALA A 141 -0.63 15.64 20.64
C ALA A 141 0.38 14.51 20.90
N PRO A 142 1.68 14.82 21.08
CA PRO A 142 2.69 13.79 21.35
C PRO A 142 2.42 12.95 22.59
N ALA A 143 1.74 13.52 23.59
CA ALA A 143 1.36 12.81 24.82
C ALA A 143 0.28 11.75 24.55
N ASP A 144 -0.75 12.10 23.78
CA ASP A 144 -1.83 11.19 23.40
C ASP A 144 -1.31 10.07 22.52
N MET A 145 -0.44 10.39 21.56
CA MET A 145 0.20 9.39 20.72
C MET A 145 1.04 8.40 21.54
N ARG A 146 1.79 8.88 22.55
CA ARG A 146 2.54 7.99 23.47
C ARG A 146 1.61 7.13 24.33
N ALA A 147 0.44 7.61 24.70
CA ALA A 147 -0.55 6.82 25.42
C ALA A 147 -1.10 5.70 24.52
N GLN A 148 -1.49 6.04 23.29
CA GLN A 148 -2.00 5.08 22.31
C GLN A 148 -0.96 4.01 21.93
N LEU A 149 0.31 4.39 21.73
CA LEU A 149 1.40 3.44 21.49
C LEU A 149 1.60 2.46 22.65
N ARG A 150 1.52 2.92 23.90
CA ARG A 150 1.60 2.02 25.07
C ARG A 150 0.45 1.02 25.10
N GLN A 151 -0.76 1.45 24.74
CA GLN A 151 -1.93 0.56 24.67
C GLN A 151 -1.81 -0.46 23.53
N LEU A 152 -1.26 -0.05 22.38
CA LEU A 152 -0.96 -0.95 21.27
C LEU A 152 0.10 -1.99 21.67
N SER A 153 1.21 -1.59 22.28
CA SER A 153 2.24 -2.53 22.75
C SER A 153 1.68 -3.53 23.76
N ALA A 154 0.79 -3.10 24.66
CA ALA A 154 0.09 -4.00 25.58
C ALA A 154 -0.83 -4.99 24.81
N ALA A 155 -1.56 -4.52 23.81
CA ALA A 155 -2.42 -5.37 22.97
C ALA A 155 -1.60 -6.41 22.17
N LEU A 156 -0.47 -6.01 21.59
CA LEU A 156 0.43 -6.90 20.87
C LEU A 156 1.12 -7.91 21.81
N GLY A 157 1.54 -7.45 22.99
CA GLY A 157 2.18 -8.28 24.01
C GLY A 157 1.26 -9.32 24.63
N HIS A 158 -0.03 -9.02 24.81
CA HIS A 158 -1.01 -9.99 25.32
C HIS A 158 -1.28 -11.16 24.37
N VAL A 159 -1.12 -10.95 23.05
CA VAL A 159 -1.29 -12.02 22.05
C VAL A 159 -0.09 -12.98 22.02
N GLY A 160 1.05 -12.60 22.60
CA GLY A 160 2.24 -13.46 22.74
C GLY A 160 2.25 -14.40 23.95
N VAL A 161 1.22 -14.36 24.82
CA VAL A 161 1.14 -15.18 26.06
C VAL A 161 -0.02 -16.19 26.00
N THR A 162 -0.34 -16.70 24.81
CA THR A 162 -1.15 -17.92 24.68
C THR A 162 -0.27 -19.04 24.16
N VAL A 163 0.43 -19.70 25.10
CA VAL A 163 0.88 -21.09 25.01
C VAL A 163 0.44 -21.78 26.28
#